data_AF-W8RTI1-F1
#
_entry.id   AF-W8RTI1-F1
#
_cell.length_a   1.000
_cell.length_b   1.000
_cell.length_c   1.000
_cell.angle_alpha   90.00
_cell.angle_beta   90.00
_cell.angle_gamma   90.00
#
_symmetry.space_group_name_H-M   'P 1'
#
loop_
_entity.id
_entity.type
_entity.pdbx_description
1 polymer ?
#
loop_
_entity_poly.entity_id
_entity_poly.type
_entity_poly.pdbx_seq_one_letter_code
_entity_poly.pdbx_strand_id
1 'polypeptide(L)'
;MDREHLLQAAEALDAENADAAWRTLSGLRALSASAPERRLALSLWKRAVNLSMAKDRLSSADGLAILRFVADLDNIAATGNHWRLYDDLAAVDPAIDAGALASVLVTALGDVVSDMPRELRNELLIRCFMAGRADLLSDLWEHYFRTAPDFVPDFWLFQAFYRSLHEMTEGEAGDRILGMCRAAGRETLLPLLRVYLALLHQRELADAFAAARDLTDPMQRRMIVLWLRGNSHPRDMIAEAVRLHADLSGPDDHDERAYMQARLKAAEGAWAEVKAITSGLPADVEFQGEALCLEALAEGHLGHYDAAHAALRHVRAGRDVPWFLSGRAALVGAVVSRLAHGAPPPDLASPPTLSVVAGRPLAQSLWIGPRLRWIEEMSIRSYLRNGWRYQLFVYDIPENVPEGVEVMDATAILPRSTVFREGAGSGMHRGSLGAFSDLFRYALLSRRGGLWTDTDVINLDRFEPDGARMIATEWTDAGIIGPNGALMAAPAGCAFQRAALDRARALHADADMHFARIGPELLAEMIWQGDGCDYDLLPPDYLNPIGWMETGRLLGPFAHTAAALMQTQARCLHVYTETWRLIGLDLGAEPTADGSFLATLNQRLREAPADLSVRDILKG
;
A
#
# COMPACT_ATOMS: atom_id res chain seq x y z
N MET A 1 7.92 -29.75 18.10
CA MET A 1 9.08 -28.90 17.78
C MET A 1 10.09 -29.74 17.00
N ASP A 2 10.75 -29.18 15.99
CA ASP A 2 11.79 -29.90 15.25
C ASP A 2 13.05 -30.09 16.10
N ARG A 3 13.28 -31.34 16.53
CA ARG A 3 14.42 -31.72 17.39
C ARG A 3 15.75 -31.62 16.65
N GLU A 4 15.74 -31.77 15.33
CA GLU A 4 16.96 -31.67 14.51
C GLU A 4 17.48 -30.23 14.51
N HIS A 5 16.60 -29.24 14.32
CA HIS A 5 16.98 -27.83 14.37
C HIS A 5 17.51 -27.41 15.75
N LEU A 6 16.94 -27.91 16.85
CA LEU A 6 17.47 -27.64 18.19
C LEU A 6 18.88 -28.19 18.38
N LEU A 7 19.15 -29.40 17.87
CA LEU A 7 20.47 -30.02 17.94
C LEU A 7 21.47 -29.24 17.09
N GLN A 8 21.12 -28.89 15.85
CA GLN A 8 21.96 -28.06 14.97
C GLN A 8 22.29 -26.69 15.60
N ALA A 9 21.32 -26.07 16.29
CA ALA A 9 21.56 -24.82 17.00
C ALA A 9 22.53 -25.01 18.17
N ALA A 10 22.40 -26.10 18.93
CA ALA A 10 23.33 -26.43 20.01
C ALA A 10 24.75 -26.72 19.48
N GLU A 11 24.88 -27.49 18.40
CA GLU A 11 26.16 -27.77 17.74
C GLU A 11 26.83 -26.48 17.24
N ALA A 12 26.07 -25.56 16.63
CA ALA A 12 26.59 -24.28 16.21
C ALA A 12 27.09 -23.42 17.38
N LEU A 13 26.37 -23.43 18.51
CA LEU A 13 26.78 -22.73 19.73
C LEU A 13 28.03 -23.34 20.37
N ASP A 14 28.12 -24.68 20.39
CA ASP A 14 29.28 -25.41 20.93
C ASP A 14 30.52 -25.23 20.03
N ALA A 15 30.31 -25.03 18.73
CA ALA A 15 31.35 -24.63 17.77
C ALA A 15 31.66 -23.10 17.80
N GLU A 16 31.08 -22.35 18.74
CA GLU A 16 31.19 -20.89 18.87
C GLU A 16 30.83 -20.10 17.60
N ASN A 17 29.97 -20.66 16.74
CA ASN A 17 29.53 -20.03 15.50
C ASN A 17 28.20 -19.29 15.70
N ALA A 18 28.30 -18.00 16.07
CA ALA A 18 27.11 -17.20 16.38
C ALA A 18 26.17 -17.05 15.16
N ASP A 19 26.69 -16.85 13.95
CA ASP A 19 25.83 -16.63 12.76
C ASP A 19 25.04 -17.89 12.41
N ALA A 20 25.67 -19.06 12.51
CA ALA A 20 24.99 -20.33 12.31
C ALA A 20 23.93 -20.54 13.40
N ALA A 21 24.25 -20.26 14.68
CA ALA A 21 23.29 -20.39 15.77
C ALA A 21 22.07 -19.49 15.57
N TRP A 22 22.27 -18.20 15.26
CA TRP A 22 21.18 -17.26 14.97
C TRP A 22 20.34 -17.72 13.78
N ARG A 23 20.97 -18.14 12.67
CA ARG A 23 20.26 -18.62 11.48
C ARG A 23 19.38 -19.83 11.80
N THR A 24 19.93 -20.83 12.50
CA THR A 24 19.20 -22.06 12.86
C THR A 24 18.08 -21.77 13.86
N LEU A 25 18.33 -20.93 14.88
CA LEU A 25 17.33 -20.54 15.86
C LEU A 25 16.19 -19.72 15.23
N SER A 26 16.50 -18.82 14.30
CA SER A 26 15.49 -18.09 13.53
C SER A 26 14.66 -19.02 12.63
N GLY A 27 15.21 -20.16 12.19
CA GLY A 27 14.49 -21.18 11.45
C GLY A 27 13.55 -22.06 12.27
N LEU A 28 13.58 -21.98 13.61
CA LEU A 28 12.78 -22.85 14.47
C LEU A 28 11.27 -22.62 14.30
N ARG A 29 10.54 -23.74 14.16
CA ARG A 29 9.07 -23.77 14.09
C ARG A 29 8.53 -24.45 15.35
N ALA A 30 8.00 -23.66 16.27
CA ALA A 30 7.78 -24.06 17.67
C ALA A 30 6.37 -23.77 18.22
N LEU A 31 5.36 -23.60 17.36
CA LEU A 31 3.98 -23.25 17.76
C LEU A 31 3.25 -24.26 18.65
N SER A 32 3.73 -25.48 18.77
CA SER A 32 3.13 -26.49 19.67
C SER A 32 4.22 -27.17 20.50
N ALA A 33 5.22 -26.39 20.89
CA ALA A 33 6.25 -26.78 21.83
C ALA A 33 5.67 -27.13 23.20
N SER A 34 6.13 -28.22 23.80
CA SER A 34 5.91 -28.42 25.23
C SER A 34 6.72 -27.39 26.04
N ALA A 35 6.28 -27.08 27.26
CA ALA A 35 7.00 -26.13 28.12
C ALA A 35 8.51 -26.45 28.31
N PRO A 36 8.95 -27.72 28.45
CA PRO A 36 10.37 -28.05 28.47
C PRO A 36 11.10 -27.73 27.16
N GLU A 37 10.50 -28.05 26.01
CA GLU A 37 11.10 -27.77 24.70
C GLU A 37 11.21 -26.26 24.46
N ARG A 38 10.18 -25.49 24.82
CA ARG A 38 10.22 -24.01 24.79
C ARG A 38 11.37 -23.48 25.63
N ARG A 39 11.48 -23.89 26.90
CA ARG A 39 12.56 -23.43 27.79
C ARG A 39 13.95 -23.78 27.27
N LEU A 40 14.11 -24.94 26.63
CA LEU A 40 15.34 -25.31 25.94
C LEU A 40 15.63 -24.33 24.80
N ALA A 41 14.68 -24.07 23.91
CA ALA A 41 14.85 -23.14 22.80
C ALA A 41 15.19 -21.72 23.27
N LEU A 42 14.50 -21.19 24.29
CA LEU A 42 14.79 -19.88 24.88
C LEU A 42 16.17 -19.85 25.55
N SER A 43 16.64 -20.96 26.11
CA SER A 43 18.00 -21.07 26.67
C SER A 43 19.06 -21.05 25.56
N LEU A 44 18.80 -21.66 24.41
CA LEU A 44 19.68 -21.58 23.23
C LEU A 44 19.73 -20.15 22.68
N TRP A 45 18.60 -19.44 22.62
CA TRP A 45 18.56 -18.01 22.30
C TRP A 45 19.41 -17.17 23.25
N LYS A 46 19.27 -17.36 24.57
CA LYS A 46 20.13 -16.68 25.57
C LYS A 46 21.62 -16.97 25.36
N ARG A 47 21.99 -18.22 25.02
CA ARG A 47 23.39 -18.56 24.68
C ARG A 47 23.85 -17.85 23.40
N ALA A 48 23.02 -17.78 22.37
CA ALA A 48 23.34 -17.11 21.11
C ALA A 48 23.58 -15.61 21.29
N VAL A 49 22.75 -14.94 22.10
CA VAL A 49 22.91 -13.52 22.44
C VAL A 49 24.23 -13.28 23.18
N ASN A 50 24.51 -14.06 24.24
CA ASN A 50 25.76 -13.96 24.99
C ASN A 50 26.99 -14.21 24.11
N LEU A 51 26.95 -15.22 23.24
CA LEU A 51 28.03 -15.49 22.29
C LEU A 51 28.23 -14.33 21.31
N SER A 52 27.14 -13.69 20.86
CA SER A 52 27.21 -12.55 19.93
C SER A 52 27.82 -11.31 20.57
N MET A 53 27.49 -11.05 21.84
CA MET A 53 28.16 -10.03 22.64
C MET A 53 29.65 -10.35 22.81
N ALA A 54 29.99 -11.60 23.14
CA ALA A 54 31.39 -12.02 23.33
C ALA A 54 32.24 -11.97 22.03
N LYS A 55 31.60 -11.97 20.86
CA LYS A 55 32.23 -11.84 19.54
C LYS A 55 32.10 -10.42 18.96
N ASP A 56 31.70 -9.44 19.77
CA ASP A 56 31.50 -8.03 19.39
C ASP A 56 30.53 -7.82 18.20
N ARG A 57 29.58 -8.75 18.01
CA ARG A 57 28.54 -8.69 16.98
C ARG A 57 27.28 -7.98 17.45
N LEU A 58 27.12 -7.85 18.76
CA LEU A 58 25.98 -7.22 19.39
C LEU A 58 26.49 -6.36 20.55
N SER A 59 25.98 -5.13 20.66
CA SER A 59 26.39 -4.25 21.76
C SER A 59 25.93 -4.83 23.11
N SER A 60 26.64 -4.49 24.19
CA SER A 60 26.23 -4.92 25.53
C SER A 60 24.85 -4.38 25.91
N ALA A 61 24.48 -3.20 25.43
CA ALA A 61 23.16 -2.61 25.69
C ALA A 61 22.05 -3.44 25.02
N ASP A 62 22.22 -3.72 23.73
CA ASP A 62 21.26 -4.49 22.92
C ASP A 62 21.14 -5.93 23.43
N GLY A 63 22.27 -6.58 23.67
CA GLY A 63 22.28 -7.96 24.19
C GLY A 63 21.61 -8.07 25.56
N LEU A 64 21.82 -7.12 26.46
CA LEU A 64 21.11 -7.09 27.74
C LEU A 64 19.61 -6.83 27.57
N ALA A 65 19.20 -6.00 26.60
CA ALA A 65 17.78 -5.78 26.30
C ALA A 65 17.11 -7.07 25.81
N ILE A 66 17.72 -7.78 24.86
CA ILE A 66 17.21 -9.06 24.37
C ILE A 66 17.17 -10.11 25.48
N LEU A 67 18.20 -10.22 26.31
CA LEU A 67 18.23 -11.21 27.40
C LEU A 67 17.12 -10.99 28.43
N ARG A 68 16.82 -9.73 28.77
CA ARG A 68 15.69 -9.37 29.64
C ARG A 68 14.38 -9.76 28.98
N PHE A 69 14.17 -9.35 27.73
CA PHE A 69 12.98 -9.67 26.97
C PHE A 69 12.70 -11.17 26.89
N VAL A 70 13.71 -11.98 26.55
CA VAL A 70 13.57 -13.45 26.49
C VAL A 70 13.25 -14.05 27.86
N ALA A 71 13.73 -13.46 28.96
CA ALA A 71 13.35 -13.89 30.30
C ALA A 71 11.90 -13.53 30.65
N ASP A 72 11.45 -12.33 30.27
CA ASP A 72 10.10 -11.87 30.50
C ASP A 72 9.07 -12.69 29.71
N LEU A 73 9.39 -13.10 28.48
CA LEU A 73 8.52 -13.96 27.67
C LEU A 73 8.20 -15.31 28.32
N ASP A 74 9.17 -15.98 28.96
CA ASP A 74 8.90 -17.25 29.67
C ASP A 74 7.98 -17.01 30.87
N ASN A 75 8.13 -15.87 31.56
CA ASN A 75 7.24 -15.47 32.64
C ASN A 75 5.84 -15.11 32.14
N ILE A 76 5.72 -14.40 31.00
CA ILE A 76 4.43 -14.10 30.36
C ILE A 76 3.71 -15.40 30.01
N ALA A 77 4.40 -16.35 29.37
CA ALA A 77 3.83 -17.64 29.02
C ALA A 77 3.40 -18.45 30.25
N ALA A 78 4.10 -18.32 31.38
CA ALA A 78 3.76 -19.01 32.61
C ALA A 78 2.61 -18.37 33.41
N THR A 79 2.49 -17.04 33.37
CA THR A 79 1.56 -16.27 34.22
C THR A 79 0.32 -15.75 33.50
N GLY A 80 0.35 -15.69 32.16
CA GLY A 80 -0.70 -15.07 31.34
C GLY A 80 -0.72 -13.54 31.41
N ASN A 81 0.22 -12.89 32.12
CA ASN A 81 0.27 -11.43 32.25
C ASN A 81 0.94 -10.80 31.03
N HIS A 82 0.15 -10.52 30.00
CA HIS A 82 0.62 -10.12 28.68
C HIS A 82 0.73 -8.60 28.47
N TRP A 83 0.24 -7.78 29.41
CA TRP A 83 0.18 -6.32 29.26
C TRP A 83 1.54 -5.64 29.11
N ARG A 84 2.60 -6.22 29.71
CA ARG A 84 3.97 -5.71 29.59
C ARG A 84 4.61 -5.95 28.23
N LEU A 85 4.06 -6.86 27.44
CA LEU A 85 4.66 -7.27 26.18
C LEU A 85 4.83 -6.09 25.22
N TYR A 86 3.89 -5.15 25.20
CA TYR A 86 3.98 -3.97 24.33
C TYR A 86 5.17 -3.06 24.69
N ASP A 87 5.35 -2.74 25.98
CA ASP A 87 6.45 -1.90 26.44
C ASP A 87 7.81 -2.57 26.19
N ASP A 88 7.89 -3.87 26.47
CA ASP A 88 9.12 -4.64 26.29
C ASP A 88 9.48 -4.80 24.80
N LEU A 89 8.48 -4.92 23.93
CA LEU A 89 8.67 -4.97 22.47
C LEU A 89 9.27 -3.68 21.91
N ALA A 90 8.74 -2.52 22.30
CA ALA A 90 9.27 -1.24 21.85
C ALA A 90 10.74 -1.04 22.27
N ALA A 91 11.15 -1.59 23.42
CA ALA A 91 12.51 -1.53 23.90
C ALA A 91 13.47 -2.50 23.17
N VAL A 92 12.98 -3.64 22.68
CA VAL A 92 13.81 -4.66 22.03
C VAL A 92 13.86 -4.50 20.51
N ASP A 93 12.84 -3.91 19.88
CA ASP A 93 12.75 -3.72 18.42
C ASP A 93 14.03 -3.16 17.77
N PRO A 94 14.72 -2.14 18.30
CA PRO A 94 15.96 -1.64 17.69
C PRO A 94 17.18 -2.56 17.92
N ALA A 95 17.11 -3.48 18.87
CA ALA A 95 18.22 -4.32 19.33
C ALA A 95 18.34 -5.66 18.59
N ILE A 96 17.29 -6.11 17.90
CA ILE A 96 17.23 -7.44 17.28
C ILE A 96 16.62 -7.38 15.87
N ASP A 97 17.11 -8.23 14.97
CA ASP A 97 16.51 -8.40 13.64
C ASP A 97 15.02 -8.80 13.75
N ALA A 98 14.16 -8.18 12.94
CA ALA A 98 12.72 -8.40 12.98
C ALA A 98 12.33 -9.87 12.72
N GLY A 99 13.05 -10.57 11.86
CA GLY A 99 12.84 -11.99 11.57
C GLY A 99 13.21 -12.88 12.75
N ALA A 100 14.31 -12.58 13.43
CA ALA A 100 14.72 -13.25 14.67
C ALA A 100 13.73 -12.98 15.81
N LEU A 101 13.28 -11.73 15.98
CA LEU A 101 12.29 -11.36 16.98
C LEU A 101 10.97 -12.09 16.79
N ALA A 102 10.48 -12.17 15.55
CA ALA A 102 9.28 -12.94 15.22
C ALA A 102 9.43 -14.42 15.62
N SER A 103 10.59 -15.04 15.36
CA SER A 103 10.88 -16.41 15.79
C SER A 103 10.91 -16.58 17.31
N VAL A 104 11.53 -15.64 18.03
CA VAL A 104 11.59 -15.66 19.50
C VAL A 104 10.18 -15.60 20.07
N LEU A 105 9.35 -14.66 19.60
CA LEU A 105 7.97 -14.50 20.01
C LEU A 105 7.14 -15.77 19.75
N VAL A 106 7.18 -16.28 18.53
CA VAL A 106 6.44 -17.50 18.15
C VAL A 106 6.90 -18.71 18.95
N THR A 107 8.20 -18.83 19.21
CA THR A 107 8.76 -19.92 20.04
C THR A 107 8.33 -19.80 21.50
N ALA A 108 8.32 -18.59 22.05
CA ALA A 108 8.03 -18.37 23.45
C ALA A 108 6.53 -18.44 23.76
N LEU A 109 5.69 -17.96 22.85
CA LEU A 109 4.26 -17.76 23.09
C LEU A 109 3.40 -18.79 22.36
N GLY A 110 3.96 -19.59 21.46
CA GLY A 110 3.19 -20.43 20.53
C GLY A 110 2.20 -21.40 21.16
N ASP A 111 2.47 -21.97 22.34
CA ASP A 111 1.55 -22.88 23.02
C ASP A 111 0.45 -22.17 23.84
N VAL A 112 0.61 -20.87 24.09
CA VAL A 112 -0.32 -20.05 24.91
C VAL A 112 -0.97 -18.91 24.11
N VAL A 113 -0.50 -18.65 22.89
CA VAL A 113 -0.92 -17.50 22.07
C VAL A 113 -2.41 -17.55 21.74
N SER A 114 -3.00 -18.75 21.65
CA SER A 114 -4.42 -18.91 21.38
C SER A 114 -5.31 -18.33 22.49
N ASP A 115 -4.82 -18.33 23.74
CA ASP A 115 -5.54 -17.80 24.91
C ASP A 115 -5.27 -16.31 25.16
N MET A 116 -4.42 -15.68 24.36
CA MET A 116 -4.11 -14.26 24.48
C MET A 116 -5.25 -13.38 23.93
N PRO A 117 -5.34 -12.11 24.39
CA PRO A 117 -6.22 -11.13 23.77
C PRO A 117 -5.99 -11.03 22.26
N ARG A 118 -7.05 -10.71 21.54
CA ARG A 118 -7.05 -10.58 20.08
C ARG A 118 -5.99 -9.60 19.60
N GLU A 119 -5.80 -8.50 20.31
CA GLU A 119 -4.88 -7.41 19.96
C GLU A 119 -3.42 -7.92 19.91
N LEU A 120 -3.05 -8.79 20.85
CA LEU A 120 -1.73 -9.42 20.88
C LEU A 120 -1.58 -10.52 19.84
N ARG A 121 -2.64 -11.31 19.61
CA ARG A 121 -2.63 -12.31 18.53
C ARG A 121 -2.42 -11.65 17.17
N ASN A 122 -3.07 -10.51 16.95
CA ASN A 122 -2.95 -9.70 15.74
C ASN A 122 -1.54 -9.10 15.62
N GLU A 123 -0.98 -8.57 16.72
CA GLU A 123 0.38 -8.04 16.76
C GLU A 123 1.42 -9.09 16.31
N LEU A 124 1.29 -10.35 16.76
CA LEU A 124 2.18 -11.43 16.33
C LEU A 124 2.07 -11.73 14.82
N LEU A 125 0.85 -11.71 14.26
CA LEU A 125 0.63 -11.87 12.82
C LEU A 125 1.28 -10.73 12.03
N ILE A 126 1.04 -9.48 12.46
CA ILE A 126 1.61 -8.28 11.84
C ILE A 126 3.14 -8.33 11.88
N ARG A 127 3.74 -8.69 13.02
CA ARG A 127 5.20 -8.82 13.13
C ARG A 127 5.77 -9.87 12.19
N CYS A 128 5.15 -11.05 12.09
CA CYS A 128 5.59 -12.07 11.12
C CYS A 128 5.51 -11.56 9.69
N PHE A 129 4.43 -10.85 9.34
CA PHE A 129 4.26 -10.23 8.04
C PHE A 129 5.34 -9.18 7.74
N MET A 130 5.53 -8.22 8.65
CA MET A 130 6.51 -7.12 8.54
C MET A 130 7.94 -7.64 8.45
N ALA A 131 8.26 -8.71 9.18
CA ALA A 131 9.55 -9.40 9.14
C ALA A 131 9.76 -10.27 7.88
N GLY A 132 8.75 -10.43 7.02
CA GLY A 132 8.83 -11.27 5.83
C GLY A 132 8.88 -12.76 6.12
N ARG A 133 8.42 -13.18 7.31
CA ARG A 133 8.33 -14.57 7.75
C ARG A 133 6.99 -15.17 7.34
N ALA A 134 6.79 -15.28 6.02
CA ALA A 134 5.58 -15.85 5.43
C ALA A 134 5.35 -17.30 5.89
N ASP A 135 6.43 -18.02 6.19
CA ASP A 135 6.42 -19.31 6.85
C ASP A 135 5.72 -19.20 8.22
N LEU A 136 6.27 -18.43 9.17
CA LEU A 136 5.70 -18.31 10.53
C LEU A 136 4.28 -17.76 10.52
N LEU A 137 4.01 -16.80 9.63
CA LEU A 137 2.66 -16.27 9.43
C LEU A 137 1.69 -17.39 9.04
N SER A 138 2.04 -18.23 8.07
CA SER A 138 1.21 -19.37 7.65
C SER A 138 0.95 -20.34 8.79
N ASP A 139 1.95 -20.65 9.61
CA ASP A 139 1.75 -21.58 10.72
C ASP A 139 0.88 -20.97 11.82
N LEU A 140 1.03 -19.68 12.12
CA LEU A 140 0.21 -18.98 13.11
C LEU A 140 -1.26 -19.00 12.69
N TRP A 141 -1.55 -18.73 11.42
CA TRP A 141 -2.91 -18.82 10.88
C TRP A 141 -3.48 -20.22 11.00
N GLU A 142 -2.71 -21.25 10.64
CA GLU A 142 -3.14 -22.64 10.78
C GLU A 142 -3.39 -23.02 12.24
N HIS A 143 -2.51 -22.57 13.13
CA HIS A 143 -2.64 -22.75 14.57
C HIS A 143 -3.93 -22.09 15.07
N TYR A 144 -4.13 -20.79 14.85
CA TYR A 144 -5.31 -20.05 15.29
C TYR A 144 -6.62 -20.64 14.76
N PHE A 145 -6.68 -21.07 13.49
CA PHE A 145 -7.88 -21.74 13.00
C PHE A 145 -8.21 -22.99 13.81
N ARG A 146 -7.21 -23.77 14.20
CA ARG A 146 -7.38 -25.02 14.96
C ARG A 146 -7.66 -24.81 16.45
N THR A 147 -7.02 -23.82 17.07
CA THR A 147 -6.95 -23.71 18.54
C THR A 147 -7.66 -22.49 19.12
N ALA A 148 -7.94 -21.45 18.33
CA ALA A 148 -8.60 -20.22 18.77
C ALA A 148 -10.00 -20.11 18.13
N PRO A 149 -11.07 -20.64 18.77
CA PRO A 149 -12.41 -20.66 18.19
C PRO A 149 -13.02 -19.25 18.01
N ASP A 150 -12.55 -18.27 18.78
CA ASP A 150 -12.93 -16.86 18.70
C ASP A 150 -12.12 -16.06 17.66
N PHE A 151 -11.13 -16.67 17.03
CA PHE A 151 -10.34 -16.01 16.01
C PHE A 151 -11.17 -15.77 14.74
N VAL A 152 -11.50 -14.51 14.50
CA VAL A 152 -12.11 -13.99 13.27
C VAL A 152 -11.17 -12.90 12.73
N PRO A 153 -10.47 -13.13 11.60
CA PRO A 153 -9.51 -12.16 11.09
C PRO A 153 -10.24 -10.96 10.45
N ASP A 154 -9.69 -9.77 10.65
CA ASP A 154 -10.07 -8.61 9.86
C ASP A 154 -9.55 -8.73 8.41
N PHE A 155 -10.04 -7.85 7.53
CA PHE A 155 -9.69 -7.85 6.11
C PHE A 155 -8.20 -7.58 5.88
N TRP A 156 -7.57 -6.70 6.66
CA TRP A 156 -6.19 -6.27 6.45
C TRP A 156 -5.21 -7.39 6.82
N LEU A 157 -5.47 -8.11 7.91
CA LEU A 157 -4.75 -9.33 8.27
C LEU A 157 -4.93 -10.41 7.20
N PHE A 158 -6.16 -10.59 6.70
CA PHE A 158 -6.43 -11.51 5.60
C PHE A 158 -5.64 -11.15 4.33
N GLN A 159 -5.63 -9.88 3.93
CA GLN A 159 -4.87 -9.40 2.78
C GLN A 159 -3.36 -9.62 2.97
N ALA A 160 -2.81 -9.28 4.14
CA ALA A 160 -1.41 -9.50 4.46
C ALA A 160 -1.03 -10.99 4.36
N PHE A 161 -1.90 -11.88 4.84
CA PHE A 161 -1.69 -13.32 4.75
C PHE A 161 -1.82 -13.84 3.31
N TYR A 162 -2.86 -13.44 2.59
CA TYR A 162 -3.07 -13.78 1.20
C TYR A 162 -1.86 -13.42 0.34
N ARG A 163 -1.35 -12.19 0.48
CA ARG A 163 -0.16 -11.75 -0.23
C ARG A 163 1.05 -12.62 0.10
N SER A 164 1.29 -12.89 1.39
CA SER A 164 2.43 -13.70 1.83
C SER A 164 2.40 -15.11 1.25
N LEU A 165 1.22 -15.73 1.19
CA LEU A 165 1.05 -17.03 0.53
C LEU A 165 1.22 -16.95 -0.98
N HIS A 166 0.67 -15.91 -1.62
CA HIS A 166 0.79 -15.73 -3.06
C HIS A 166 2.25 -15.64 -3.50
N GLU A 167 3.08 -14.90 -2.76
CA GLU A 167 4.54 -14.82 -2.97
C GLU A 167 5.25 -16.18 -2.78
N MET A 168 4.69 -17.10 -1.99
CA MET A 168 5.25 -18.45 -1.76
C MET A 168 4.78 -19.51 -2.77
N THR A 169 3.58 -19.39 -3.35
CA THR A 169 2.89 -20.51 -4.03
C THR A 169 2.48 -20.25 -5.48
N GLU A 170 3.05 -19.25 -6.16
CA GLU A 170 2.78 -18.97 -7.60
C GLU A 170 1.28 -18.86 -7.96
N GLY A 171 0.41 -18.36 -7.07
CA GLY A 171 -0.97 -17.96 -7.43
C GLY A 171 -2.13 -18.63 -6.68
N GLU A 172 -1.95 -19.74 -5.98
CA GLU A 172 -3.07 -20.50 -5.36
C GLU A 172 -3.47 -20.07 -3.93
N ALA A 173 -3.15 -18.83 -3.53
CA ALA A 173 -3.29 -18.38 -2.14
C ALA A 173 -4.72 -18.49 -1.59
N GLY A 174 -5.73 -18.13 -2.40
CA GLY A 174 -7.13 -18.13 -1.97
C GLY A 174 -7.65 -19.53 -1.64
N ASP A 175 -7.45 -20.49 -2.54
CA ASP A 175 -7.87 -21.87 -2.34
C ASP A 175 -7.15 -22.54 -1.18
N ARG A 176 -5.87 -22.20 -0.99
CA ARG A 176 -5.09 -22.65 0.17
C ARG A 176 -5.67 -22.16 1.48
N ILE A 177 -6.00 -20.86 1.59
CA ILE A 177 -6.60 -20.31 2.82
C ILE A 177 -7.94 -20.97 3.12
N LEU A 178 -8.81 -21.12 2.12
CA LEU A 178 -10.09 -21.82 2.28
C LEU A 178 -9.89 -23.29 2.66
N GLY A 179 -8.87 -23.95 2.10
CA GLY A 179 -8.47 -25.31 2.44
C GLY A 179 -8.02 -25.45 3.89
N MET A 180 -7.17 -24.54 4.38
CA MET A 180 -6.73 -24.49 5.77
C MET A 180 -7.91 -24.34 6.73
N CYS A 181 -8.85 -23.44 6.40
CA CYS A 181 -10.06 -23.22 7.18
C CYS A 181 -10.93 -24.50 7.29
N ARG A 182 -11.13 -25.23 6.17
CA ARG A 182 -11.84 -26.52 6.18
C ARG A 182 -11.10 -27.60 6.98
N ALA A 183 -9.79 -27.72 6.78
CA ALA A 183 -8.98 -28.72 7.47
C ALA A 183 -8.99 -28.52 9.00
N ALA A 184 -9.19 -27.28 9.46
CA ALA A 184 -9.33 -26.95 10.87
C ALA A 184 -10.76 -27.10 11.42
N GLY A 185 -11.75 -27.48 10.60
CA GLY A 185 -13.16 -27.56 11.02
C GLY A 185 -13.80 -26.20 11.33
N ARG A 186 -13.35 -25.14 10.64
CA ARG A 186 -13.82 -23.76 10.81
C ARG A 186 -14.70 -23.28 9.66
N GLU A 187 -15.49 -24.17 9.07
CA GLU A 187 -16.29 -23.89 7.87
C GLU A 187 -17.27 -22.71 8.05
N THR A 188 -17.63 -22.36 9.28
CA THR A 188 -18.44 -21.18 9.62
C THR A 188 -17.79 -19.87 9.19
N LEU A 189 -16.47 -19.81 8.99
CA LEU A 189 -15.75 -18.63 8.48
C LEU A 189 -15.72 -18.54 6.95
N LEU A 190 -16.05 -19.62 6.23
CA LEU A 190 -15.96 -19.62 4.76
C LEU A 190 -16.78 -18.52 4.07
N PRO A 191 -18.00 -18.14 4.55
CA PRO A 191 -18.73 -17.01 3.98
C PRO A 191 -17.93 -15.70 4.02
N LEU A 192 -17.39 -15.33 5.19
CA LEU A 192 -16.57 -14.12 5.35
C LEU A 192 -15.32 -14.17 4.46
N LEU A 193 -14.58 -15.28 4.45
CA LEU A 193 -13.35 -15.39 3.66
C LEU A 193 -13.62 -15.30 2.15
N ARG A 194 -14.78 -15.77 1.68
CA ARG A 194 -15.19 -15.61 0.27
C ARG A 194 -15.54 -14.15 -0.05
N VAL A 195 -16.21 -13.46 0.87
CA VAL A 195 -16.45 -12.00 0.75
C VAL A 195 -15.10 -11.28 0.66
N TYR A 196 -14.15 -11.58 1.54
CA TYR A 196 -12.81 -10.97 1.49
C TYR A 196 -12.08 -11.24 0.17
N LEU A 197 -12.12 -12.45 -0.37
CA LEU A 197 -11.53 -12.74 -1.68
C LEU A 197 -12.16 -11.87 -2.78
N ALA A 198 -13.49 -11.75 -2.77
CA ALA A 198 -14.20 -10.95 -3.76
C ALA A 198 -13.86 -9.44 -3.63
N LEU A 199 -13.80 -8.92 -2.39
CA LEU A 199 -13.38 -7.54 -2.11
C LEU A 199 -11.93 -7.29 -2.51
N LEU A 200 -11.03 -8.24 -2.24
CA LEU A 200 -9.61 -8.15 -2.58
C LEU A 200 -9.39 -8.11 -4.09
N HIS A 201 -10.13 -8.91 -4.86
CA HIS A 201 -9.99 -8.96 -6.33
C HIS A 201 -10.66 -7.79 -7.05
N GLN A 202 -11.59 -7.08 -6.41
CA GLN A 202 -12.20 -5.84 -6.90
C GLN A 202 -12.92 -5.93 -8.26
N ARG A 203 -13.22 -7.15 -8.75
CA ARG A 203 -13.88 -7.34 -10.07
C ARG A 203 -15.39 -7.13 -10.00
N GLU A 204 -16.03 -7.71 -8.98
CA GLU A 204 -17.50 -7.74 -8.82
C GLU A 204 -17.88 -7.27 -7.40
N LEU A 205 -17.65 -5.98 -7.11
CA LEU A 205 -17.89 -5.42 -5.77
C LEU A 205 -19.37 -5.52 -5.36
N ALA A 206 -20.30 -5.41 -6.30
CA ALA A 206 -21.73 -5.53 -6.03
C ALA A 206 -22.09 -6.93 -5.50
N ASP A 207 -21.54 -7.98 -6.09
CA ASP A 207 -21.74 -9.36 -5.64
C ASP A 207 -21.09 -9.60 -4.27
N ALA A 208 -19.89 -9.04 -4.04
CA ALA A 208 -19.24 -9.10 -2.75
C ALA A 208 -20.09 -8.45 -1.65
N PHE A 209 -20.73 -7.31 -1.95
CA PHE A 209 -21.61 -6.60 -1.03
C PHE A 209 -22.91 -7.35 -0.78
N ALA A 210 -23.49 -7.98 -1.81
CA ALA A 210 -24.66 -8.85 -1.64
C ALA A 210 -24.32 -10.02 -0.71
N ALA A 211 -23.20 -10.71 -0.95
CA ALA A 211 -22.74 -11.80 -0.10
C ALA A 211 -22.42 -11.33 1.34
N ALA A 212 -21.93 -10.10 1.52
CA ALA A 212 -21.72 -9.53 2.84
C ALA A 212 -23.02 -9.34 3.64
N ARG A 213 -24.13 -8.99 2.98
CA ARG A 213 -25.46 -8.87 3.63
C ARG A 213 -25.98 -10.20 4.15
N ASP A 214 -25.64 -11.28 3.46
CA ASP A 214 -26.05 -12.64 3.81
C ASP A 214 -25.29 -13.23 5.01
N LEU A 215 -24.22 -12.57 5.46
CA LEU A 215 -23.52 -12.95 6.69
C LEU A 215 -24.50 -12.86 7.88
N THR A 216 -24.54 -13.88 8.73
CA THR A 216 -25.45 -13.93 9.90
C THR A 216 -24.71 -13.79 11.23
N ASP A 217 -23.42 -14.09 11.26
CA ASP A 217 -22.60 -13.98 12.46
C ASP A 217 -22.25 -12.51 12.78
N PRO A 218 -22.55 -12.00 13.99
CA PRO A 218 -22.30 -10.61 14.35
C PRO A 218 -20.83 -10.17 14.26
N MET A 219 -19.88 -11.06 14.58
CA MET A 219 -18.46 -10.73 14.51
C MET A 219 -17.99 -10.64 13.06
N GLN A 220 -18.44 -11.55 12.19
CA GLN A 220 -18.16 -11.48 10.75
C GLN A 220 -18.73 -10.19 10.12
N ARG A 221 -19.97 -9.82 10.47
CA ARG A 221 -20.56 -8.53 10.07
C ARG A 221 -19.72 -7.36 10.55
N ARG A 222 -19.28 -7.38 11.82
CA ARG A 222 -18.41 -6.34 12.38
C ARG A 222 -17.12 -6.18 11.59
N MET A 223 -16.51 -7.27 11.12
CA MET A 223 -15.28 -7.15 10.32
C MET A 223 -15.51 -6.44 8.98
N ILE A 224 -16.66 -6.67 8.33
CA ILE A 224 -17.03 -5.93 7.12
C ILE A 224 -17.33 -4.46 7.42
N VAL A 225 -17.99 -4.15 8.55
CA VAL A 225 -18.22 -2.76 9.00
C VAL A 225 -16.88 -2.02 9.17
N LEU A 226 -15.92 -2.63 9.86
CA LEU A 226 -14.58 -2.07 10.02
C LEU A 226 -13.86 -1.87 8.68
N TRP A 227 -14.00 -2.82 7.75
CA TRP A 227 -13.49 -2.67 6.40
C TRP A 227 -14.16 -1.49 5.67
N LEU A 228 -15.48 -1.36 5.70
CA LEU A 228 -16.19 -0.24 5.06
C LEU A 228 -15.77 1.13 5.64
N ARG A 229 -15.48 1.20 6.94
CA ARG A 229 -14.97 2.43 7.56
C ARG A 229 -13.57 2.78 7.08
N GLY A 230 -12.65 1.80 7.11
CA GLY A 230 -11.23 2.02 6.81
C GLY A 230 -10.86 2.00 5.32
N ASN A 231 -11.68 1.35 4.49
CA ASN A 231 -11.45 1.21 3.06
C ASN A 231 -11.81 2.49 2.33
N SER A 232 -11.01 2.85 1.34
CA SER A 232 -11.28 3.96 0.44
C SER A 232 -12.38 3.61 -0.57
N HIS A 233 -13.42 4.44 -0.69
CA HIS A 233 -14.53 4.16 -1.60
C HIS A 233 -14.53 5.10 -2.81
N PRO A 234 -14.61 4.54 -4.01
CA PRO A 234 -14.86 5.25 -5.25
C PRO A 234 -16.14 6.09 -5.18
N ARG A 235 -16.19 7.16 -5.97
CA ARG A 235 -17.31 8.11 -5.96
C ARG A 235 -18.65 7.46 -6.34
N ASP A 236 -18.63 6.51 -7.27
CA ASP A 236 -19.80 5.74 -7.70
C ASP A 236 -20.22 4.66 -6.69
N MET A 237 -19.32 4.25 -5.79
CA MET A 237 -19.55 3.17 -4.82
C MET A 237 -19.82 3.64 -3.39
N ILE A 238 -19.43 4.85 -3.01
CA ILE A 238 -19.56 5.34 -1.62
C ILE A 238 -21.00 5.25 -1.10
N ALA A 239 -22.00 5.60 -1.92
CA ALA A 239 -23.40 5.53 -1.50
C ALA A 239 -23.84 4.10 -1.16
N GLU A 240 -23.39 3.12 -1.93
CA GLU A 240 -23.69 1.71 -1.65
C GLU A 240 -22.90 1.19 -0.44
N ALA A 241 -21.64 1.62 -0.27
CA ALA A 241 -20.84 1.29 0.90
C ALA A 241 -21.47 1.83 2.21
N VAL A 242 -22.00 3.05 2.18
CA VAL A 242 -22.73 3.65 3.32
C VAL A 242 -24.00 2.88 3.65
N ARG A 243 -24.77 2.45 2.62
CA ARG A 243 -25.95 1.60 2.81
C ARG A 243 -25.58 0.25 3.43
N LEU A 244 -24.59 -0.44 2.86
CA LEU A 244 -24.13 -1.71 3.39
C LEU A 244 -23.62 -1.58 4.83
N HIS A 245 -22.89 -0.52 5.14
CA HIS A 245 -22.44 -0.25 6.51
C HIS A 245 -23.65 -0.14 7.45
N ALA A 246 -24.68 0.64 7.08
CA ALA A 246 -25.89 0.75 7.89
C ALA A 246 -26.65 -0.58 8.04
N ASP A 247 -26.69 -1.41 7.00
CA ASP A 247 -27.33 -2.74 7.02
C ASP A 247 -26.62 -3.72 7.98
N LEU A 248 -25.30 -3.59 8.12
CA LEU A 248 -24.46 -4.50 8.90
C LEU A 248 -24.16 -4.00 10.32
N SER A 249 -24.23 -2.69 10.55
CA SER A 249 -23.97 -2.05 11.84
C SER A 249 -24.91 -2.52 12.95
N GLY A 250 -24.37 -2.61 14.17
CA GLY A 250 -25.15 -2.81 15.39
C GLY A 250 -25.75 -1.50 15.93
N PRO A 251 -26.63 -1.55 16.94
CA PRO A 251 -27.25 -0.36 17.54
C PRO A 251 -26.23 0.70 18.00
N ASP A 252 -25.10 0.26 18.56
CA ASP A 252 -24.08 1.11 19.19
C ASP A 252 -23.20 1.87 18.18
N ASP A 253 -23.21 1.50 16.90
CA ASP A 253 -22.37 2.06 15.83
C ASP A 253 -22.87 3.43 15.31
N HIS A 254 -23.50 4.23 16.16
CA HIS A 254 -24.11 5.50 15.78
C HIS A 254 -23.07 6.52 15.26
N ASP A 255 -21.92 6.63 15.91
CA ASP A 255 -20.84 7.52 15.50
C ASP A 255 -20.20 7.06 14.19
N GLU A 256 -19.98 5.75 14.02
CA GLU A 256 -19.46 5.19 12.77
C GLU A 256 -20.44 5.43 11.62
N ARG A 257 -21.75 5.23 11.84
CA ARG A 257 -22.78 5.57 10.84
C ARG A 257 -22.77 7.05 10.49
N ALA A 258 -22.64 7.93 11.48
CA ALA A 258 -22.55 9.37 11.24
C ALA A 258 -21.31 9.71 10.40
N TYR A 259 -20.14 9.17 10.74
CA TYR A 259 -18.93 9.34 9.96
C TYR A 259 -19.06 8.84 8.52
N MET A 260 -19.67 7.68 8.29
CA MET A 260 -19.96 7.18 6.95
C MET A 260 -20.89 8.12 6.17
N GLN A 261 -21.91 8.69 6.82
CA GLN A 261 -22.77 9.71 6.19
C GLN A 261 -21.97 10.97 5.84
N ALA A 262 -21.06 11.43 6.70
CA ALA A 262 -20.19 12.55 6.38
C ALA A 262 -19.34 12.28 5.13
N ARG A 263 -18.82 11.06 4.96
CA ARG A 263 -18.08 10.64 3.76
C ARG A 263 -18.93 10.72 2.50
N LEU A 264 -20.19 10.27 2.56
CA LEU A 264 -21.14 10.39 1.44
C LEU A 264 -21.40 11.87 1.11
N LYS A 265 -21.64 12.71 2.13
CA LYS A 265 -21.85 14.15 1.96
C LYS A 265 -20.66 14.87 1.36
N ALA A 266 -19.44 14.46 1.69
CA ALA A 266 -18.24 14.99 1.06
C ALA A 266 -18.16 14.63 -0.43
N ALA A 267 -18.50 13.39 -0.81
CA ALA A 267 -18.58 12.99 -2.22
C ALA A 267 -19.69 13.72 -3.02
N GLU A 268 -20.74 14.18 -2.34
CA GLU A 268 -21.82 15.02 -2.88
C GLU A 268 -21.44 16.53 -2.95
N GLY A 269 -20.32 16.94 -2.33
CA GLY A 269 -19.92 18.34 -2.21
C GLY A 269 -20.74 19.13 -1.19
N ALA A 270 -21.46 18.45 -0.28
CA ALA A 270 -22.32 19.06 0.73
C ALA A 270 -21.54 19.47 1.99
N TRP A 271 -20.55 20.35 1.83
CA TRP A 271 -19.54 20.67 2.86
C TRP A 271 -20.10 21.19 4.19
N ALA A 272 -21.20 21.94 4.16
CA ALA A 272 -21.86 22.39 5.38
C ALA A 272 -22.44 21.23 6.20
N GLU A 273 -22.99 20.20 5.55
CA GLU A 273 -23.47 18.99 6.21
C GLU A 273 -22.31 18.15 6.74
N VAL A 274 -21.23 18.01 5.96
CA VAL A 274 -20.00 17.33 6.40
C VAL A 274 -19.52 17.92 7.72
N LYS A 275 -19.32 19.25 7.76
CA LYS A 275 -18.90 19.96 8.96
C LYS A 275 -19.86 19.74 10.12
N ALA A 276 -21.17 19.87 9.89
CA ALA A 276 -22.16 19.71 10.95
C ALA A 276 -22.11 18.30 11.57
N ILE A 277 -21.91 17.27 10.76
CA ILE A 277 -21.79 15.88 11.21
C ILE A 277 -20.48 15.67 11.97
N THR A 278 -19.33 16.07 11.40
CA THR A 278 -18.03 15.81 12.01
C THR A 278 -17.84 16.57 13.32
N SER A 279 -18.27 17.84 13.39
CA SER A 279 -18.22 18.62 14.64
C SER A 279 -19.15 18.07 15.73
N GLY A 280 -20.11 17.19 15.38
CA GLY A 280 -21.02 16.54 16.31
C GLY A 280 -20.51 15.21 16.88
N LEU A 281 -19.40 14.67 16.36
CA LEU A 281 -18.81 13.43 16.85
C LEU A 281 -18.12 13.64 18.21
N PRO A 282 -18.13 12.65 19.11
CA PRO A 282 -17.37 12.70 20.35
C PRO A 282 -15.87 12.90 20.10
N ALA A 283 -15.20 13.60 21.03
CA ALA A 283 -13.77 13.91 20.91
C ALA A 283 -12.84 12.71 21.19
N ASP A 284 -13.38 11.56 21.59
CA ASP A 284 -12.65 10.34 21.95
C ASP A 284 -13.01 9.14 21.07
N VAL A 285 -13.68 9.37 19.93
CA VAL A 285 -13.94 8.31 18.94
C VAL A 285 -12.63 7.75 18.38
N GLU A 286 -12.60 6.43 18.13
CA GLU A 286 -11.41 5.71 17.64
C GLU A 286 -10.85 6.29 16.32
N PHE A 287 -11.73 6.84 15.47
CA PHE A 287 -11.41 7.38 14.14
C PHE A 287 -11.38 8.91 14.12
N GLN A 288 -11.01 9.54 15.24
CA GLN A 288 -11.02 11.00 15.38
C GLN A 288 -10.12 11.68 14.34
N GLY A 289 -8.95 11.11 14.07
CA GLY A 289 -8.02 11.71 13.11
C GLY A 289 -8.58 11.75 11.69
N GLU A 290 -9.27 10.69 11.28
CA GLU A 290 -9.95 10.60 9.99
C GLU A 290 -11.13 11.59 9.90
N ALA A 291 -11.92 11.69 10.98
CA ALA A 291 -13.01 12.66 11.08
C ALA A 291 -12.49 14.11 11.00
N LEU A 292 -11.38 14.42 11.66
CA LEU A 292 -10.73 15.73 11.60
C LEU A 292 -10.17 16.06 10.22
N CYS A 293 -9.66 15.08 9.47
CA CYS A 293 -9.25 15.30 8.09
C CYS A 293 -10.45 15.69 7.21
N LEU A 294 -11.59 15.02 7.40
CA LEU A 294 -12.82 15.31 6.65
C LEU A 294 -13.42 16.66 7.04
N GLU A 295 -13.40 17.00 8.33
CA GLU A 295 -13.80 18.31 8.84
C GLU A 295 -12.92 19.42 8.27
N ALA A 296 -11.59 19.24 8.27
CA ALA A 296 -10.66 20.21 7.72
C ALA A 296 -10.89 20.45 6.22
N LEU A 297 -11.21 19.40 5.47
CA LEU A 297 -11.59 19.54 4.06
C LEU A 297 -12.86 20.39 3.92
N ALA A 298 -13.89 20.10 4.71
CA ALA A 298 -15.13 20.88 4.71
C ALA A 298 -14.90 22.36 5.08
N GLU A 299 -14.11 22.62 6.14
CA GLU A 299 -13.73 23.96 6.56
C GLU A 299 -12.99 24.72 5.44
N GLY A 300 -12.09 24.05 4.72
CA GLY A 300 -11.42 24.62 3.55
C GLY A 300 -12.40 25.05 2.46
N HIS A 301 -13.36 24.19 2.10
CA HIS A 301 -14.39 24.52 1.11
C HIS A 301 -15.35 25.63 1.56
N LEU A 302 -15.54 25.80 2.88
CA LEU A 302 -16.34 26.87 3.47
C LEU A 302 -15.55 28.18 3.66
N GLY A 303 -14.25 28.20 3.35
CA GLY A 303 -13.39 29.38 3.46
C GLY A 303 -12.75 29.59 4.83
N HIS A 304 -12.83 28.61 5.73
CA HIS A 304 -12.27 28.66 7.08
C HIS A 304 -10.86 28.04 7.15
N TYR A 305 -9.92 28.58 6.37
CA TYR A 305 -8.59 27.97 6.16
C TYR A 305 -7.75 27.82 7.43
N ASP A 306 -7.82 28.78 8.37
CA ASP A 306 -7.07 28.70 9.63
C ASP A 306 -7.54 27.53 10.50
N ALA A 307 -8.86 27.30 10.57
CA ALA A 307 -9.45 26.19 11.30
C ALA A 307 -9.06 24.85 10.66
N ALA A 308 -9.16 24.77 9.33
CA ALA A 308 -8.72 23.60 8.56
C ALA A 308 -7.24 23.25 8.83
N HIS A 309 -6.34 24.23 8.72
CA HIS A 309 -4.92 24.00 8.98
C HIS A 309 -4.61 23.67 10.45
N ALA A 310 -5.35 24.22 11.41
CA ALA A 310 -5.20 23.86 12.81
C ALA A 310 -5.58 22.40 13.07
N ALA A 311 -6.70 21.93 12.52
CA ALA A 311 -7.13 20.53 12.63
C ALA A 311 -6.10 19.57 12.01
N LEU A 312 -5.60 19.87 10.80
CA LEU A 312 -4.59 19.03 10.14
C LEU A 312 -3.26 18.98 10.89
N ARG A 313 -2.80 20.12 11.44
CA ARG A 313 -1.60 20.13 12.30
C ARG A 313 -1.81 19.33 13.58
N HIS A 314 -3.01 19.35 14.16
CA HIS A 314 -3.34 18.54 15.32
C HIS A 314 -3.25 17.04 14.99
N VAL A 315 -3.84 16.61 13.86
CA VAL A 315 -3.73 15.22 13.38
C VAL A 315 -2.27 14.82 13.22
N ARG A 316 -1.42 15.67 12.63
CA ARG A 316 0.00 15.35 12.40
C ARG A 316 0.90 15.44 13.64
N ALA A 317 0.48 16.14 14.68
CA ALA A 317 1.28 16.33 15.89
C ALA A 317 1.10 15.19 16.92
N GLY A 318 0.18 14.25 16.68
CA GLY A 318 -0.02 13.11 17.56
C GLY A 318 1.20 12.18 17.55
N ARG A 319 1.61 11.72 18.75
CA ARG A 319 2.83 10.93 18.96
C ARG A 319 2.81 9.60 18.18
N ASP A 320 1.66 8.95 18.09
CA ASP A 320 1.50 7.59 17.55
C ASP A 320 0.59 7.57 16.31
N VAL A 321 0.56 8.66 15.56
CA VAL A 321 -0.30 8.80 14.38
C VAL A 321 0.23 7.91 13.26
N PRO A 322 -0.60 7.01 12.70
CA PRO A 322 -0.17 6.18 11.58
C PRO A 322 0.24 7.02 10.37
N TRP A 323 1.29 6.61 9.68
CA TRP A 323 1.84 7.34 8.54
C TRP A 323 0.80 7.66 7.47
N PHE A 324 -0.14 6.74 7.21
CA PHE A 324 -1.20 6.94 6.20
C PHE A 324 -2.16 8.07 6.60
N LEU A 325 -2.37 8.30 7.89
CA LEU A 325 -3.21 9.36 8.41
C LEU A 325 -2.47 10.71 8.36
N SER A 326 -1.17 10.72 8.69
CA SER A 326 -0.30 11.88 8.45
C SER A 326 -0.29 12.28 6.96
N GLY A 327 -0.12 11.30 6.08
CA GLY A 327 -0.18 11.48 4.63
C GLY A 327 -1.54 12.02 4.17
N ARG A 328 -2.65 11.44 4.65
CA ARG A 328 -4.00 11.95 4.39
C ARG A 328 -4.15 13.42 4.79
N ALA A 329 -3.65 13.80 5.97
CA ALA A 329 -3.66 15.19 6.41
C ALA A 329 -2.85 16.11 5.49
N ALA A 330 -1.73 15.63 4.93
CA ALA A 330 -0.97 16.38 3.92
C ALA A 330 -1.75 16.58 2.61
N LEU A 331 -2.45 15.55 2.14
CA LEU A 331 -3.30 15.64 0.93
C LEU A 331 -4.43 16.68 1.12
N VAL A 332 -5.14 16.62 2.24
CA VAL A 332 -6.17 17.61 2.57
C VAL A 332 -5.54 19.00 2.69
N GLY A 333 -4.37 19.11 3.32
CA GLY A 333 -3.64 20.37 3.44
C GLY A 333 -3.29 21.00 2.09
N ALA A 334 -2.92 20.19 1.10
CA ALA A 334 -2.66 20.65 -0.27
C ALA A 334 -3.92 21.25 -0.92
N VAL A 335 -5.08 20.58 -0.77
CA VAL A 335 -6.36 21.08 -1.27
C VAL A 335 -6.77 22.38 -0.56
N VAL A 336 -6.70 22.42 0.77
CA VAL A 336 -7.03 23.62 1.57
C VAL A 336 -6.14 24.80 1.19
N SER A 337 -4.83 24.58 1.05
CA SER A 337 -3.89 25.61 0.62
C SER A 337 -4.25 26.14 -0.77
N ARG A 338 -4.59 25.25 -1.71
CA ARG A 338 -5.01 25.65 -3.07
C ARG A 338 -6.28 26.51 -3.06
N LEU A 339 -7.28 26.14 -2.25
CA LEU A 339 -8.50 26.93 -2.06
C LEU A 339 -8.19 28.31 -1.46
N ALA A 340 -7.29 28.39 -0.47
CA ALA A 340 -6.86 29.65 0.13
C ALA A 340 -6.19 30.61 -0.86
N HIS A 341 -5.56 30.07 -1.91
CA HIS A 341 -4.97 30.85 -3.00
C HIS A 341 -5.97 31.17 -4.14
N GLY A 342 -7.26 30.86 -3.97
CA GLY A 342 -8.31 31.17 -4.94
C GLY A 342 -8.35 30.24 -6.16
N ALA A 343 -7.65 29.10 -6.12
CA ALA A 343 -7.71 28.09 -7.17
C ALA A 343 -8.77 27.01 -6.85
N PRO A 344 -9.49 26.48 -7.84
CA PRO A 344 -10.46 25.42 -7.62
C PRO A 344 -9.77 24.12 -7.17
N PRO A 345 -10.50 23.24 -6.45
CA PRO A 345 -10.02 21.90 -6.13
C PRO A 345 -9.80 21.11 -7.43
N PRO A 346 -8.91 20.10 -7.45
CA PRO A 346 -8.50 19.45 -8.69
C PRO A 346 -9.64 18.80 -9.48
N ASP A 347 -10.65 18.22 -8.82
CA ASP A 347 -11.81 17.59 -9.48
C ASP A 347 -12.75 18.59 -10.17
N LEU A 348 -12.79 19.84 -9.71
CA LEU A 348 -13.55 20.91 -10.35
C LEU A 348 -12.68 21.77 -11.28
N ALA A 349 -11.35 21.56 -11.26
CA ALA A 349 -10.46 22.21 -12.18
C ALA A 349 -10.67 21.65 -13.59
N SER A 350 -10.89 22.55 -14.56
CA SER A 350 -10.75 22.15 -15.96
C SER A 350 -9.30 21.74 -16.20
N PRO A 351 -9.03 20.57 -16.81
CA PRO A 351 -7.68 20.27 -17.25
C PRO A 351 -7.18 21.45 -18.13
N PRO A 352 -5.89 21.79 -18.07
CA PRO A 352 -5.33 22.79 -18.96
C PRO A 352 -5.68 22.43 -20.42
N THR A 353 -5.87 23.43 -21.26
CA THR A 353 -6.06 23.18 -22.70
C THR A 353 -4.76 22.65 -23.28
N LEU A 354 -4.61 21.34 -23.29
CA LEU A 354 -3.43 20.70 -23.84
C LEU A 354 -3.57 20.66 -25.35
N SER A 355 -2.82 21.54 -26.02
CA SER A 355 -2.77 21.58 -27.47
C SER A 355 -2.10 20.33 -28.02
N VAL A 356 -2.52 19.91 -29.20
CA VAL A 356 -1.77 18.96 -30.02
C VAL A 356 -1.01 19.80 -31.05
N VAL A 357 0.30 19.91 -30.91
CA VAL A 357 1.14 20.66 -31.86
C VAL A 357 1.75 19.74 -32.92
N ALA A 358 2.25 20.33 -34.01
CA ALA A 358 2.98 19.60 -35.03
C ALA A 358 4.34 19.14 -34.46
N GLY A 359 4.47 17.84 -34.25
CA GLY A 359 5.68 17.25 -33.66
C GLY A 359 5.41 15.89 -33.02
N ARG A 360 6.45 15.31 -32.42
CA ARG A 360 6.33 14.12 -31.58
C ARG A 360 6.64 14.52 -30.13
N PRO A 361 5.63 14.63 -29.25
CA PRO A 361 5.85 14.99 -27.86
C PRO A 361 6.69 13.92 -27.16
N LEU A 362 7.41 14.29 -26.10
CA LEU A 362 8.34 13.42 -25.39
C LEU A 362 7.75 12.92 -24.07
N ALA A 363 7.73 11.62 -23.87
CA ALA A 363 7.52 10.95 -22.58
C ALA A 363 8.83 10.31 -22.10
N GLN A 364 9.10 10.38 -20.80
CA GLN A 364 10.29 9.81 -20.18
C GLN A 364 9.90 8.93 -18.99
N SER A 365 10.56 7.78 -18.84
CA SER A 365 10.30 6.79 -17.78
C SER A 365 11.56 6.07 -17.34
N LEU A 366 11.50 5.35 -16.22
CA LEU A 366 12.57 4.51 -15.69
C LEU A 366 12.13 3.05 -15.65
N TRP A 367 13.04 2.15 -16.03
CA TRP A 367 12.88 0.71 -15.75
C TRP A 367 14.16 0.11 -15.16
N ILE A 368 13.98 -0.71 -14.13
CA ILE A 368 15.06 -1.49 -13.51
C ILE A 368 14.63 -2.95 -13.44
N GLY A 369 15.15 -3.73 -14.38
CA GLY A 369 14.89 -5.15 -14.45
C GLY A 369 15.35 -5.73 -15.79
N PRO A 370 15.59 -7.05 -15.85
CA PRO A 370 16.11 -7.69 -17.06
C PRO A 370 15.10 -7.75 -18.21
N ARG A 371 13.80 -7.66 -17.91
CA ARG A 371 12.70 -7.64 -18.89
C ARG A 371 11.63 -6.66 -18.45
N LEU A 372 10.95 -6.05 -19.40
CA LEU A 372 9.67 -5.36 -19.17
C LEU A 372 8.59 -6.41 -18.97
N ARG A 373 7.65 -6.18 -18.04
CA ARG A 373 6.47 -7.03 -17.93
C ARG A 373 5.46 -6.65 -19.02
N TRP A 374 4.44 -7.48 -19.20
CA TRP A 374 3.47 -7.29 -20.25
C TRP A 374 2.69 -5.97 -20.11
N ILE A 375 2.43 -5.50 -18.89
CA ILE A 375 1.76 -4.21 -18.63
C ILE A 375 2.65 -3.05 -19.09
N GLU A 376 3.93 -3.03 -18.70
CA GLU A 376 4.83 -1.96 -19.14
C GLU A 376 5.06 -1.98 -20.64
N GLU A 377 5.20 -3.17 -21.23
CA GLU A 377 5.34 -3.30 -22.68
C GLU A 377 4.12 -2.74 -23.41
N MET A 378 2.91 -3.08 -22.95
CA MET A 378 1.64 -2.57 -23.48
C MET A 378 1.53 -1.05 -23.33
N SER A 379 1.84 -0.53 -22.14
CA SER A 379 1.83 0.90 -21.83
C SER A 379 2.78 1.68 -22.73
N ILE A 380 4.02 1.23 -22.91
CA ILE A 380 4.99 1.84 -23.82
C ILE A 380 4.47 1.82 -25.27
N ARG A 381 3.91 0.69 -25.73
CA ARG A 381 3.31 0.58 -27.07
C ARG A 381 2.19 1.58 -27.29
N SER A 382 1.38 1.87 -26.27
CA SER A 382 0.30 2.86 -26.36
C SER A 382 0.81 4.29 -26.66
N TYR A 383 1.92 4.70 -26.02
CA TYR A 383 2.58 5.97 -26.30
C TYR A 383 3.13 6.03 -27.72
N LEU A 384 3.87 5.00 -28.15
CA LEU A 384 4.47 4.94 -29.49
C LEU A 384 3.39 5.03 -30.58
N ARG A 385 2.28 4.32 -30.39
CA ARG A 385 1.14 4.31 -31.32
C ARG A 385 0.46 5.68 -31.44
N ASN A 386 0.36 6.43 -30.35
CA ASN A 386 -0.13 7.81 -30.39
C ASN A 386 0.91 8.84 -30.89
N GLY A 387 2.07 8.37 -31.38
CA GLY A 387 3.09 9.20 -32.05
C GLY A 387 4.09 9.86 -31.10
N TRP A 388 4.12 9.48 -29.83
CA TRP A 388 5.10 10.00 -28.88
C TRP A 388 6.52 9.55 -29.21
N ARG A 389 7.50 10.34 -28.80
CA ARG A 389 8.85 9.85 -28.50
C ARG A 389 8.84 9.32 -27.08
N TYR A 390 9.44 8.17 -26.87
CA TYR A 390 9.46 7.52 -25.56
C TYR A 390 10.89 7.22 -25.14
N GLN A 391 11.37 7.90 -24.11
CA GLN A 391 12.70 7.69 -23.54
C GLN A 391 12.61 6.79 -22.32
N LEU A 392 13.20 5.59 -22.41
CA LEU A 392 13.26 4.63 -21.32
C LEU A 392 14.67 4.64 -20.70
N PHE A 393 14.79 5.23 -19.52
CA PHE A 393 16.02 5.20 -18.74
C PHE A 393 16.19 3.83 -18.08
N VAL A 394 17.37 3.24 -18.26
CA VAL A 394 17.71 1.92 -17.72
C VAL A 394 19.15 1.89 -17.24
N TYR A 395 19.44 1.03 -16.25
CA TYR A 395 20.81 0.69 -15.89
C TYR A 395 21.35 -0.48 -16.71
N ASP A 396 20.46 -1.39 -17.11
CA ASP A 396 20.74 -2.53 -17.98
C ASP A 396 19.62 -2.60 -19.02
N ILE A 397 19.96 -2.82 -20.30
CA ILE A 397 18.97 -2.86 -21.38
C ILE A 397 18.07 -4.10 -21.23
N PRO A 398 16.74 -3.95 -21.11
CA PRO A 398 15.83 -5.08 -21.02
C PRO A 398 15.78 -5.92 -22.31
N GLU A 399 15.52 -7.21 -22.21
CA GLU A 399 15.54 -8.12 -23.37
C GLU A 399 14.41 -7.85 -24.39
N ASN A 400 13.30 -7.27 -23.95
CA ASN A 400 12.07 -7.09 -24.74
C ASN A 400 11.63 -5.63 -24.86
N VAL A 401 12.57 -4.69 -24.98
CA VAL A 401 12.22 -3.28 -25.25
C VAL A 401 11.46 -3.17 -26.59
N PRO A 402 10.26 -2.56 -26.60
CA PRO A 402 9.51 -2.34 -27.85
C PRO A 402 10.30 -1.55 -28.90
N GLU A 403 10.12 -1.89 -30.17
CA GLU A 403 10.67 -1.12 -31.28
C GLU A 403 10.18 0.33 -31.25
N GLY A 404 11.08 1.29 -31.46
CA GLY A 404 10.77 2.72 -31.45
C GLY A 404 11.03 3.43 -30.11
N VAL A 405 11.35 2.69 -29.04
CA VAL A 405 11.81 3.25 -27.76
C VAL A 405 13.23 3.81 -27.88
N GLU A 406 13.44 5.00 -27.33
CA GLU A 406 14.75 5.61 -27.16
C GLU A 406 15.34 5.14 -25.82
N VAL A 407 16.24 4.15 -25.83
CA VAL A 407 16.88 3.66 -24.61
C VAL A 407 17.95 4.65 -24.13
N MET A 408 17.86 5.05 -22.86
CA MET A 408 18.73 6.04 -22.23
C MET A 408 19.47 5.44 -21.03
N ASP A 409 20.70 5.88 -20.79
CA ASP A 409 21.48 5.48 -19.62
C ASP A 409 20.98 6.20 -18.36
N ALA A 410 20.46 5.46 -17.39
CA ALA A 410 19.98 5.99 -16.10
C ALA A 410 21.09 6.64 -15.26
N THR A 411 22.36 6.24 -15.44
CA THR A 411 23.51 6.85 -14.75
C THR A 411 23.73 8.31 -15.14
N ALA A 412 23.18 8.73 -16.28
CA ALA A 412 23.16 10.13 -16.69
C ALA A 412 22.29 10.99 -15.77
N ILE A 413 21.39 10.41 -14.96
CA ILE A 413 20.50 11.11 -14.03
C ILE A 413 20.91 10.86 -12.58
N LEU A 414 20.97 9.58 -12.17
CA LEU A 414 21.41 9.15 -10.84
C LEU A 414 22.33 7.92 -10.96
N PRO A 415 23.38 7.80 -10.14
CA PRO A 415 24.28 6.65 -10.22
C PRO A 415 23.62 5.37 -9.69
N ARG A 416 24.01 4.22 -10.23
CA ARG A 416 23.47 2.89 -9.83
C ARG A 416 23.58 2.61 -8.32
N SER A 417 24.60 3.17 -7.66
CA SER A 417 24.80 3.05 -6.21
C SER A 417 23.71 3.71 -5.37
N THR A 418 22.86 4.55 -5.95
CA THR A 418 21.71 5.16 -5.27
C THR A 418 20.43 4.34 -5.37
N VAL A 419 20.43 3.24 -6.12
CA VAL A 419 19.25 2.37 -6.22
C VAL A 419 19.03 1.67 -4.88
N PHE A 420 17.83 1.83 -4.34
CA PHE A 420 17.39 1.15 -3.12
C PHE A 420 15.98 0.59 -3.30
N ARG A 421 15.60 -0.35 -2.45
CA ARG A 421 14.24 -0.90 -2.36
C ARG A 421 13.61 -0.52 -1.03
N GLU A 422 12.29 -0.43 -1.03
CA GLU A 422 11.49 -0.23 0.17
C GLU A 422 11.82 -1.28 1.24
N GLY A 423 12.07 -0.82 2.46
CA GLY A 423 12.48 -1.64 3.60
C GLY A 423 11.30 -2.30 4.33
N ALA A 424 11.57 -2.83 5.53
CA ALA A 424 10.54 -3.43 6.37
C ALA A 424 9.45 -2.43 6.79
N GLY A 425 9.79 -1.17 7.08
CA GLY A 425 8.85 -0.11 7.48
C GLY A 425 7.73 0.17 6.47
N SER A 426 7.93 -0.18 5.20
CA SER A 426 6.95 0.01 4.14
C SER A 426 5.91 -1.13 4.06
N GLY A 427 6.02 -2.14 4.94
CA GLY A 427 5.05 -3.20 5.16
C GLY A 427 4.57 -3.89 3.89
N MET A 428 3.35 -3.55 3.47
CA MET A 428 2.76 -4.09 2.24
C MET A 428 3.58 -3.79 0.98
N HIS A 429 4.45 -2.79 1.01
CA HIS A 429 5.27 -2.34 -0.12
C HIS A 429 6.75 -2.75 -0.05
N ARG A 430 7.13 -3.57 0.94
CA ARG A 430 8.51 -4.08 1.08
C ARG A 430 9.03 -4.66 -0.23
N GLY A 431 10.23 -4.25 -0.62
CA GLY A 431 10.91 -4.68 -1.85
C GLY A 431 10.57 -3.87 -3.11
N SER A 432 9.57 -2.96 -3.04
CA SER A 432 9.22 -2.08 -4.15
C SER A 432 10.35 -1.09 -4.48
N LEU A 433 10.38 -0.63 -5.74
CA LEU A 433 11.27 0.44 -6.21
C LEU A 433 10.57 1.81 -6.25
N GLY A 434 9.34 1.91 -5.73
CA GLY A 434 8.51 3.14 -5.77
C GLY A 434 9.25 4.39 -5.29
N ALA A 435 9.76 4.38 -4.05
CA ALA A 435 10.53 5.51 -3.51
C ALA A 435 11.80 5.85 -4.32
N PHE A 436 12.50 4.87 -4.89
CA PHE A 436 13.63 5.17 -5.78
C PHE A 436 13.16 5.84 -7.08
N SER A 437 12.02 5.40 -7.63
CA SER A 437 11.38 6.02 -8.80
C SER A 437 10.98 7.47 -8.52
N ASP A 438 10.44 7.76 -7.32
CA ASP A 438 10.16 9.13 -6.86
C ASP A 438 11.43 10.01 -6.86
N LEU A 439 12.53 9.50 -6.29
CA LEU A 439 13.81 10.20 -6.28
C LEU A 439 14.32 10.46 -7.71
N PHE A 440 14.23 9.46 -8.57
CA PHE A 440 14.69 9.53 -9.95
C PHE A 440 13.87 10.54 -10.77
N ARG A 441 12.54 10.57 -10.64
CA ARG A 441 11.70 11.50 -11.40
C ARG A 441 11.96 12.96 -11.02
N TYR A 442 12.19 13.27 -9.74
CA TYR A 442 12.59 14.62 -9.33
C TYR A 442 13.96 15.00 -9.92
N ALA A 443 14.93 14.08 -9.90
CA ALA A 443 16.25 14.30 -10.50
C ALA A 443 16.17 14.51 -12.03
N LEU A 444 15.33 13.71 -12.72
CA LEU A 444 15.11 13.83 -14.15
C LEU A 444 14.47 15.17 -14.50
N LEU A 445 13.32 15.48 -13.90
CA LEU A 445 12.54 16.69 -14.19
C LEU A 445 13.29 17.97 -13.81
N SER A 446 14.01 17.97 -12.68
CA SER A 446 14.82 19.12 -12.29
C SER A 446 15.97 19.39 -13.26
N ARG A 447 16.57 18.35 -13.87
CA ARG A 447 17.71 18.49 -14.78
C ARG A 447 17.32 18.72 -16.24
N ARG A 448 16.35 17.95 -16.73
CA ARG A 448 15.98 17.90 -18.16
C ARG A 448 14.61 18.50 -18.45
N GLY A 449 13.73 18.57 -17.45
CA GLY A 449 12.32 18.91 -17.66
C GLY A 449 11.60 17.86 -18.51
N GLY A 450 10.53 18.29 -19.17
CA GLY A 450 9.67 17.45 -20.00
C GLY A 450 8.63 16.71 -19.16
N LEU A 451 8.08 15.64 -19.73
CA LEU A 451 7.10 14.77 -19.09
C LEU A 451 7.77 13.53 -18.50
N TRP A 452 7.50 13.26 -17.24
CA TRP A 452 7.65 11.97 -16.59
C TRP A 452 6.33 11.21 -16.69
N THR A 453 6.42 9.91 -16.98
CA THR A 453 5.32 8.95 -16.81
C THR A 453 5.83 7.68 -16.16
N ASP A 454 5.07 7.09 -15.24
CA ASP A 454 5.34 5.73 -14.78
C ASP A 454 5.15 4.74 -15.94
N THR A 455 5.84 3.60 -15.89
CA THR A 455 5.89 2.64 -17.00
C THR A 455 4.58 1.87 -17.18
N ASP A 456 3.69 1.89 -16.20
CA ASP A 456 2.37 1.27 -16.18
C ASP A 456 1.22 2.26 -16.41
N VAL A 457 1.52 3.35 -17.12
CA VAL A 457 0.53 4.31 -17.61
C VAL A 457 0.27 4.07 -19.10
N ILE A 458 -0.99 3.83 -19.45
CA ILE A 458 -1.45 3.70 -20.84
C ILE A 458 -1.81 5.09 -21.37
N ASN A 459 -1.23 5.50 -22.49
CA ASN A 459 -1.63 6.73 -23.18
C ASN A 459 -2.87 6.48 -24.04
N LEU A 460 -3.98 7.14 -23.71
CA LEU A 460 -5.23 7.06 -24.47
C LEU A 460 -5.22 8.05 -25.64
N ASP A 461 -4.68 9.25 -25.42
CA ASP A 461 -4.58 10.28 -26.46
C ASP A 461 -3.34 11.15 -26.25
N ARG A 462 -2.80 11.70 -27.34
CA ARG A 462 -1.60 12.54 -27.32
C ARG A 462 -1.90 13.96 -26.90
N PHE A 463 -0.90 14.61 -26.34
CA PHE A 463 -0.92 16.03 -25.96
C PHE A 463 0.50 16.59 -25.94
N GLU A 464 0.65 17.92 -25.95
CA GLU A 464 1.97 18.57 -25.82
C GLU A 464 2.25 18.94 -24.35
N PRO A 465 3.21 18.26 -23.68
CA PRO A 465 3.58 18.59 -22.31
C PRO A 465 4.72 19.60 -22.18
N ASP A 466 5.38 20.01 -23.27
CA ASP A 466 6.57 20.87 -23.17
C ASP A 466 6.25 22.23 -22.55
N GLY A 467 7.12 22.67 -21.65
CA GLY A 467 6.96 23.89 -20.84
C GLY A 467 5.84 23.84 -19.80
N ALA A 468 5.03 22.78 -19.74
CA ALA A 468 3.96 22.66 -18.76
C ALA A 468 4.49 22.40 -17.34
N ARG A 469 3.68 22.81 -16.36
CA ARG A 469 3.88 22.51 -14.94
C ARG A 469 2.64 21.76 -14.47
N MET A 470 2.67 20.44 -14.58
CA MET A 470 1.51 19.61 -14.24
C MET A 470 1.88 18.48 -13.30
N ILE A 471 0.97 18.16 -12.40
CA ILE A 471 1.02 16.98 -11.54
C ILE A 471 -0.37 16.34 -11.63
N ALA A 472 -0.44 15.07 -12.02
CA ALA A 472 -1.70 14.35 -11.96
C ALA A 472 -2.15 14.17 -10.51
N THR A 473 -3.45 14.07 -10.29
CA THR A 473 -4.01 13.80 -8.96
C THR A 473 -4.81 12.51 -8.98
N GLU A 474 -5.12 11.98 -7.80
CA GLU A 474 -5.97 10.80 -7.67
C GLU A 474 -6.97 10.96 -6.54
N TRP A 475 -8.12 10.28 -6.70
CA TRP A 475 -9.07 10.09 -5.62
C TRP A 475 -8.47 9.16 -4.58
N THR A 476 -8.45 9.61 -3.33
CA THR A 476 -8.12 8.72 -2.22
C THR A 476 -9.37 8.22 -1.57
N ASP A 477 -10.23 9.10 -1.04
CA ASP A 477 -11.42 8.68 -0.29
C ASP A 477 -12.41 9.83 -0.10
N ALA A 478 -13.70 9.62 -0.36
CA ALA A 478 -14.79 10.51 0.08
C ALA A 478 -14.54 12.02 -0.19
N GLY A 479 -14.16 12.37 -1.42
CA GLY A 479 -13.88 13.76 -1.81
C GLY A 479 -12.44 14.22 -1.54
N ILE A 480 -11.62 13.43 -0.84
CA ILE A 480 -10.19 13.69 -0.66
C ILE A 480 -9.45 13.37 -1.96
N ILE A 481 -8.68 14.34 -2.43
CA ILE A 481 -7.87 14.28 -3.65
C ILE A 481 -6.44 14.65 -3.28
N GLY A 482 -5.47 13.92 -3.82
CA GLY A 482 -4.05 14.18 -3.60
C GLY A 482 -3.25 14.18 -4.90
N PRO A 483 -2.10 14.88 -4.97
CA PRO A 483 -1.16 14.69 -6.06
C PRO A 483 -0.71 13.23 -6.12
N ASN A 484 -0.60 12.72 -7.33
CA ASN A 484 0.08 11.47 -7.61
C ASN A 484 1.35 11.75 -8.43
N GLY A 485 2.38 10.93 -8.24
CA GLY A 485 3.66 11.13 -8.92
C GLY A 485 3.78 10.40 -10.26
N ALA A 486 2.72 9.70 -10.70
CA ALA A 486 2.76 8.82 -11.85
C ALA A 486 2.79 9.54 -13.19
N LEU A 487 2.35 10.80 -13.25
CA LEU A 487 2.46 11.65 -14.43
C LEU A 487 2.73 13.09 -14.00
N MET A 488 3.90 13.62 -14.38
CA MET A 488 4.33 14.96 -14.00
C MET A 488 5.06 15.63 -15.16
N ALA A 489 4.83 16.92 -15.38
CA ALA A 489 5.65 17.71 -16.30
C ALA A 489 6.21 18.96 -15.61
N ALA A 490 7.43 19.33 -15.99
CA ALA A 490 8.08 20.54 -15.53
C ALA A 490 9.07 21.06 -16.58
N PRO A 491 9.34 22.37 -16.63
CA PRO A 491 10.45 22.89 -17.41
C PRO A 491 11.80 22.47 -16.79
N ALA A 492 12.84 22.38 -17.63
CA ALA A 492 14.20 22.13 -17.17
C ALA A 492 14.62 23.18 -16.13
N GLY A 493 15.30 22.75 -15.07
CA GLY A 493 15.68 23.66 -13.99
C GLY A 493 14.50 24.15 -13.14
N CYS A 494 13.39 23.43 -13.08
CA CYS A 494 12.29 23.77 -12.17
C CYS A 494 12.74 23.77 -10.70
N ALA A 495 12.46 24.87 -9.98
CA ALA A 495 12.83 25.03 -8.58
C ALA A 495 12.08 24.06 -7.65
N PHE A 496 10.79 23.82 -7.91
CA PHE A 496 9.98 22.87 -7.16
C PHE A 496 10.58 21.45 -7.24
N GLN A 497 10.94 20.98 -8.44
CA GLN A 497 11.53 19.65 -8.63
C GLN A 497 12.90 19.51 -7.96
N ARG A 498 13.72 20.57 -7.95
CA ARG A 498 14.98 20.58 -7.18
C ARG A 498 14.73 20.49 -5.69
N ALA A 499 13.79 21.28 -5.16
CA ALA A 499 13.44 21.24 -3.75
C ALA A 499 12.87 19.87 -3.32
N ALA A 500 12.04 19.25 -4.17
CA ALA A 500 11.54 17.91 -3.95
C ALA A 500 12.67 16.88 -3.89
N LEU A 501 13.63 16.95 -4.83
CA LEU A 501 14.83 16.10 -4.81
C LEU A 501 15.66 16.25 -3.52
N ASP A 502 15.92 17.50 -3.10
CA ASP A 502 16.73 17.76 -1.91
C ASP A 502 16.03 17.29 -0.63
N ARG A 503 14.72 17.54 -0.50
CA ARG A 503 13.91 17.05 0.62
C ARG A 503 13.81 15.53 0.64
N ALA A 504 13.60 14.89 -0.51
CA ALA A 504 13.56 13.44 -0.62
C ALA A 504 14.88 12.78 -0.17
N ARG A 505 16.03 13.37 -0.53
CA ARG A 505 17.35 12.90 -0.06
C ARG A 505 17.52 13.04 1.45
N ALA A 506 17.07 14.15 2.03
CA ALA A 506 17.14 14.37 3.47
C ALA A 506 16.27 13.35 4.23
N LEU A 507 15.03 13.16 3.79
CA LEU A 507 14.11 12.18 4.39
C LEU A 507 14.64 10.75 4.28
N HIS A 508 15.23 10.38 3.14
CA HIS A 508 15.85 9.06 2.97
C HIS A 508 17.03 8.83 3.92
N ALA A 509 17.73 9.88 4.35
CA ALA A 509 18.84 9.76 5.29
C ALA A 509 18.41 9.65 6.77
N ASP A 510 17.19 10.09 7.12
CA ASP A 510 16.71 10.19 8.51
C ASP A 510 15.99 8.92 9.02
N ALA A 511 16.07 7.81 8.26
CA ALA A 511 15.48 6.49 8.55
C ALA A 511 13.94 6.43 8.73
N ASP A 512 13.23 7.55 8.71
CA ASP A 512 11.76 7.64 8.68
C ASP A 512 11.22 7.41 7.26
N MET A 513 11.35 6.17 6.77
CA MET A 513 10.94 5.78 5.42
C MET A 513 9.79 4.78 5.45
N HIS A 514 8.70 5.15 4.79
CA HIS A 514 7.57 4.30 4.46
C HIS A 514 7.13 4.55 3.01
N PHE A 515 6.26 3.68 2.50
CA PHE A 515 5.72 3.81 1.16
C PHE A 515 5.03 5.16 0.96
N ALA A 516 5.26 5.81 -0.18
CA ALA A 516 4.74 7.14 -0.53
C ALA A 516 5.35 8.33 0.24
N ARG A 517 6.21 8.13 1.25
CA ARG A 517 6.81 9.22 2.06
C ARG A 517 7.47 10.29 1.21
N ILE A 518 8.30 9.90 0.24
CA ILE A 518 9.01 10.80 -0.67
C ILE A 518 8.31 10.97 -2.03
N GLY A 519 7.15 10.33 -2.22
CA GLY A 519 6.32 10.43 -3.40
C GLY A 519 5.12 11.36 -3.17
N PRO A 520 3.87 10.84 -3.28
CA PRO A 520 2.64 11.62 -3.08
C PRO A 520 2.59 12.44 -1.79
N GLU A 521 3.08 11.90 -0.66
CA GLU A 521 3.05 12.61 0.62
C GLU A 521 3.93 13.86 0.59
N LEU A 522 5.19 13.73 0.15
CA LEU A 522 6.10 14.87 0.02
C LEU A 522 5.53 15.92 -0.95
N LEU A 523 4.98 15.51 -2.10
CA LEU A 523 4.35 16.44 -3.04
C LEU A 523 3.20 17.21 -2.38
N ALA A 524 2.35 16.54 -1.62
CA ALA A 524 1.25 17.16 -0.91
C ALA A 524 1.72 18.12 0.19
N GLU A 525 2.75 17.74 0.96
CA GLU A 525 3.37 18.61 1.97
C GLU A 525 3.93 19.89 1.35
N MET A 526 4.62 19.77 0.21
CA MET A 526 5.18 20.91 -0.51
C MET A 526 4.07 21.86 -0.96
N ILE A 527 3.02 21.33 -1.60
CA ILE A 527 1.87 22.13 -2.05
C ILE A 527 1.15 22.79 -0.87
N TRP A 528 0.97 22.06 0.23
CA TRP A 528 0.39 22.62 1.45
C TRP A 528 1.22 23.81 1.97
N GLN A 529 2.54 23.70 1.98
CA GLN A 529 3.45 24.78 2.40
C GLN A 529 3.46 25.98 1.43
N GLY A 530 2.77 25.90 0.30
CA GLY A 530 2.72 26.94 -0.74
C GLY A 530 3.81 26.79 -1.81
N ASP A 531 4.67 25.77 -1.71
CA ASP A 531 5.61 25.43 -2.77
C ASP A 531 4.85 24.84 -3.96
N GLY A 532 5.16 25.26 -5.19
CA GLY A 532 4.51 24.71 -6.38
C GLY A 532 3.07 25.17 -6.58
N CYS A 533 2.68 26.32 -6.02
CA CYS A 533 1.40 26.98 -6.30
C CYS A 533 1.17 27.30 -7.79
N ASP A 534 2.25 27.32 -8.58
CA ASP A 534 2.26 27.52 -10.03
C ASP A 534 2.05 26.22 -10.84
N TYR A 535 1.86 25.07 -10.17
CA TYR A 535 1.52 23.81 -10.83
C TYR A 535 0.02 23.66 -11.06
N ASP A 536 -0.31 23.17 -12.25
CA ASP A 536 -1.62 22.64 -12.59
C ASP A 536 -1.77 21.23 -11.99
N LEU A 537 -2.59 21.13 -10.95
CA LEU A 537 -3.04 19.84 -10.44
C LEU A 537 -4.16 19.33 -11.36
N LEU A 538 -3.85 18.31 -12.16
CA LEU A 538 -4.80 17.77 -13.13
C LEU A 538 -5.89 16.98 -12.40
N PRO A 539 -7.16 17.03 -12.86
CA PRO A 539 -8.24 16.27 -12.23
C PRO A 539 -7.93 14.76 -12.24
N PRO A 540 -8.43 13.98 -11.27
CA PRO A 540 -8.19 12.55 -11.23
C PRO A 540 -8.55 11.83 -12.53
N ASP A 541 -9.69 12.17 -13.13
CA ASP A 541 -10.18 11.56 -14.37
C ASP A 541 -9.27 11.82 -15.59
N TYR A 542 -8.24 12.68 -15.47
CA TYR A 542 -7.22 12.89 -16.49
C TYR A 542 -6.33 11.64 -16.69
N LEU A 543 -5.96 10.97 -15.59
CA LEU A 543 -5.01 9.86 -15.54
C LEU A 543 -5.60 8.61 -14.86
N ASN A 544 -6.45 8.79 -13.85
CA ASN A 544 -6.96 7.75 -12.98
C ASN A 544 -8.50 7.65 -13.04
N PRO A 545 -9.11 7.51 -14.23
CA PRO A 545 -10.55 7.29 -14.33
C PRO A 545 -10.99 5.95 -13.72
N ILE A 546 -10.04 5.05 -13.46
CA ILE A 546 -10.19 3.87 -12.61
C ILE A 546 -9.12 3.99 -11.53
N GLY A 547 -9.55 4.11 -10.26
CA GLY A 547 -8.65 4.38 -9.14
C GLY A 547 -7.83 3.16 -8.71
N TRP A 548 -6.80 3.40 -7.89
CA TRP A 548 -5.89 2.35 -7.40
C TRP A 548 -6.60 1.26 -6.59
N MET A 549 -7.72 1.56 -5.93
CA MET A 549 -8.56 0.61 -5.18
C MET A 549 -9.59 -0.15 -6.03
N GLU A 550 -9.54 0.03 -7.34
CA GLU A 550 -10.46 -0.62 -8.29
C GLU A 550 -9.73 -1.21 -9.49
N THR A 551 -8.43 -1.46 -9.36
CA THR A 551 -7.60 -1.95 -10.46
C THR A 551 -8.11 -3.31 -10.98
N GLY A 552 -8.83 -4.08 -10.16
CA GLY A 552 -9.56 -5.27 -10.60
C GLY A 552 -10.57 -5.03 -11.73
N ARG A 553 -11.16 -3.83 -11.83
CA ARG A 553 -12.08 -3.45 -12.93
C ARG A 553 -11.39 -3.47 -14.31
N LEU A 554 -10.07 -3.34 -14.35
CA LEU A 554 -9.27 -3.45 -15.59
C LEU A 554 -9.20 -4.89 -16.12
N LEU A 555 -9.62 -5.87 -15.32
CA LEU A 555 -9.73 -7.28 -15.72
C LEU A 555 -11.17 -7.67 -16.07
N GLY A 556 -12.13 -6.75 -15.98
CA GLY A 556 -13.50 -6.95 -16.40
C GLY A 556 -13.65 -7.01 -17.93
N PRO A 557 -14.88 -7.22 -18.44
CA PRO A 557 -15.14 -7.34 -19.88
C PRO A 557 -14.71 -6.09 -20.68
N PHE A 558 -14.00 -6.29 -21.79
CA PHE A 558 -13.45 -5.20 -22.62
C PHE A 558 -14.51 -4.15 -22.99
N ALA A 559 -15.66 -4.57 -23.52
CA ALA A 559 -16.69 -3.64 -24.01
C ALA A 559 -17.22 -2.73 -22.89
N HIS A 560 -17.34 -3.24 -21.67
CA HIS A 560 -17.82 -2.47 -20.53
C HIS A 560 -16.79 -1.42 -20.09
N THR A 561 -15.56 -1.86 -19.81
CA THR A 561 -14.48 -0.98 -19.34
C THR A 561 -14.08 0.04 -20.41
N ALA A 562 -14.01 -0.36 -21.69
CA ALA A 562 -13.72 0.56 -22.79
C ALA A 562 -14.82 1.63 -22.96
N ALA A 563 -16.10 1.25 -22.87
CA ALA A 563 -17.19 2.20 -22.96
C ALA A 563 -17.16 3.23 -21.82
N ALA A 564 -16.88 2.79 -20.59
CA ALA A 564 -16.72 3.69 -19.44
C ALA A 564 -15.57 4.68 -19.65
N LEU A 565 -14.39 4.20 -20.07
CA LEU A 565 -13.24 5.06 -20.37
C LEU A 565 -13.53 6.04 -21.51
N MET A 566 -14.25 5.61 -22.54
CA MET A 566 -14.61 6.46 -23.68
C MET A 566 -15.58 7.59 -23.33
N GLN A 567 -16.34 7.45 -22.24
CA GLN A 567 -17.19 8.53 -21.72
C GLN A 567 -16.39 9.60 -20.96
N THR A 568 -15.13 9.33 -20.64
CA THR A 568 -14.24 10.27 -19.94
C THR A 568 -13.41 11.13 -20.91
N GLN A 569 -12.91 12.25 -20.40
CA GLN A 569 -11.89 13.08 -21.07
C GLN A 569 -10.45 12.63 -20.75
N ALA A 570 -10.27 11.41 -20.23
CA ALA A 570 -8.96 10.89 -19.82
C ALA A 570 -7.95 10.93 -20.97
N ARG A 571 -6.72 11.38 -20.68
CA ARG A 571 -5.59 11.35 -21.62
C ARG A 571 -4.72 10.14 -21.39
N CYS A 572 -4.68 9.66 -20.16
CA CYS A 572 -3.95 8.48 -19.76
C CYS A 572 -4.80 7.61 -18.82
N LEU A 573 -4.40 6.36 -18.66
CA LEU A 573 -4.97 5.39 -17.72
C LEU A 573 -3.84 4.73 -16.95
N HIS A 574 -3.76 4.98 -15.65
CA HIS A 574 -2.79 4.32 -14.77
C HIS A 574 -3.28 2.93 -14.35
N VAL A 575 -2.44 1.91 -14.46
CA VAL A 575 -2.78 0.51 -14.15
C VAL A 575 -2.44 0.13 -12.70
N TYR A 576 -1.58 0.88 -12.02
CA TYR A 576 -1.18 0.66 -10.63
C TYR A 576 -0.61 -0.74 -10.37
N THR A 577 0.45 -1.11 -11.08
CA THR A 577 1.08 -2.45 -10.97
C THR A 577 1.57 -2.78 -9.57
N GLU A 578 1.95 -1.78 -8.78
CA GLU A 578 2.30 -2.00 -7.38
C GLU A 578 1.08 -2.49 -6.57
N THR A 579 -0.13 -2.02 -6.86
CA THR A 579 -1.36 -2.50 -6.21
C THR A 579 -1.68 -3.94 -6.60
N TRP A 580 -1.37 -4.37 -7.83
CA TRP A 580 -1.56 -5.76 -8.26
C TRP A 580 -0.78 -6.74 -7.40
N ARG A 581 0.44 -6.35 -7.00
CA ARG A 581 1.27 -7.10 -6.06
C ARG A 581 0.61 -7.25 -4.68
N LEU A 582 -0.21 -6.28 -4.27
CA LEU A 582 -0.95 -6.32 -3.00
C LEU A 582 -2.17 -7.23 -3.04
N ILE A 583 -2.84 -7.29 -4.19
CA ILE A 583 -4.07 -8.08 -4.37
C ILE A 583 -3.82 -9.45 -5.03
N GLY A 584 -2.54 -9.83 -5.17
CA GLY A 584 -2.06 -11.10 -5.74
C GLY A 584 -2.53 -11.35 -7.15
N LEU A 585 -2.55 -10.30 -7.97
CA LEU A 585 -2.65 -10.43 -9.41
C LEU A 585 -1.27 -10.64 -10.00
N ASP A 586 -1.17 -11.56 -10.96
CA ASP A 586 0.10 -11.88 -11.60
C ASP A 586 0.61 -10.72 -12.46
N LEU A 587 1.86 -10.35 -12.20
CA LEU A 587 2.60 -9.32 -12.91
C LEU A 587 3.45 -9.91 -14.05
N GLY A 588 3.72 -11.22 -14.02
CA GLY A 588 4.58 -11.94 -14.95
C GLY A 588 3.86 -12.47 -16.18
N ALA A 589 2.60 -12.89 -16.05
CA ALA A 589 1.81 -13.40 -17.15
C ALA A 589 0.64 -12.48 -17.53
N GLU A 590 0.39 -12.36 -18.83
CA GLU A 590 -0.82 -11.76 -19.37
C GLU A 590 -2.04 -12.58 -18.91
N PRO A 591 -3.15 -11.96 -18.43
CA PRO A 591 -4.34 -12.68 -18.03
C PRO A 591 -4.84 -13.57 -19.18
N THR A 592 -5.04 -14.86 -18.90
CA THR A 592 -5.58 -15.83 -19.88
C THR A 592 -7.09 -15.72 -20.08
N ALA A 593 -7.74 -14.78 -19.39
CA ALA A 593 -9.17 -14.57 -19.49
C ALA A 593 -9.52 -13.87 -20.81
N ASP A 594 -9.92 -14.67 -21.80
CA ASP A 594 -10.45 -14.21 -23.09
C ASP A 594 -11.54 -13.15 -22.85
N GLY A 595 -11.37 -11.98 -23.47
CA GLY A 595 -12.33 -10.88 -23.39
C GLY A 595 -12.15 -9.91 -22.21
N SER A 596 -11.16 -10.10 -21.33
CA SER A 596 -10.81 -9.07 -20.33
C SER A 596 -10.27 -7.80 -21.00
N PHE A 597 -10.44 -6.64 -20.36
CA PHE A 597 -10.08 -5.35 -20.94
C PHE A 597 -8.58 -5.25 -21.26
N LEU A 598 -7.70 -5.52 -20.30
CA LEU A 598 -6.25 -5.40 -20.53
C LEU A 598 -5.71 -6.43 -21.53
N ALA A 599 -6.15 -7.69 -21.48
CA ALA A 599 -5.71 -8.70 -22.44
C ALA A 599 -6.14 -8.36 -23.86
N THR A 600 -7.42 -7.96 -24.03
CA THR A 600 -7.96 -7.56 -25.34
C THR A 600 -7.27 -6.30 -25.87
N LEU A 601 -7.03 -5.30 -25.01
CA LEU A 601 -6.31 -4.08 -25.38
C LEU A 601 -4.88 -4.40 -25.82
N ASN A 602 -4.15 -5.22 -25.04
CA ASN A 602 -2.79 -5.62 -25.36
C ASN A 602 -2.71 -6.37 -26.70
N GLN A 603 -3.61 -7.33 -26.92
CA GLN A 603 -3.74 -8.01 -28.19
C GLN A 603 -3.96 -7.03 -29.35
N ARG A 604 -4.95 -6.14 -29.23
CA ARG A 604 -5.28 -5.20 -30.31
C ARG A 604 -4.19 -4.17 -30.55
N LEU A 605 -3.44 -3.74 -29.53
CA LEU A 605 -2.27 -2.86 -29.70
C LEU A 605 -1.18 -3.51 -30.56
N ARG A 606 -1.01 -4.84 -30.44
CA ARG A 606 -0.06 -5.63 -31.24
C ARG A 606 -0.55 -5.88 -32.67
N GLU A 607 -1.84 -6.10 -32.86
CA GLU A 607 -2.41 -6.57 -34.14
C GLU A 607 -2.98 -5.45 -35.04
N ALA A 608 -3.45 -4.33 -34.46
CA ALA A 608 -4.12 -3.28 -35.21
C ALA A 608 -3.17 -2.55 -36.20
N PRO A 609 -3.70 -2.04 -37.34
CA PRO A 609 -2.93 -1.18 -38.26
C PRO A 609 -2.25 -0.01 -37.54
N ALA A 610 -1.02 0.33 -37.91
CA ALA A 610 -0.17 1.28 -37.19
C ALA A 610 -0.70 2.72 -37.14
N ASP A 611 -1.64 3.08 -38.02
CA ASP A 611 -2.29 4.39 -38.11
C ASP A 611 -3.48 4.57 -37.16
N LEU A 612 -3.99 3.48 -36.55
CA LEU A 612 -5.06 3.59 -35.56
C LEU A 612 -4.53 4.05 -34.20
N SER A 613 -5.14 5.12 -33.69
CA SER A 613 -4.91 5.61 -32.33
C SER A 613 -5.43 4.62 -31.28
N VAL A 614 -4.97 4.77 -30.04
CA VAL A 614 -5.47 3.95 -28.92
C VAL A 614 -6.98 4.14 -28.72
N ARG A 615 -7.49 5.37 -28.87
CA ARG A 615 -8.94 5.64 -28.81
C ARG A 615 -9.73 4.97 -29.93
N ASP A 616 -9.15 4.77 -31.11
CA ASP A 616 -9.83 4.03 -32.18
C ASP A 616 -9.84 2.52 -31.90
N ILE A 617 -8.78 1.99 -31.30
CA ILE A 617 -8.70 0.60 -30.82
C ILE A 617 -9.76 0.31 -29.74
N LEU A 618 -10.06 1.30 -28.88
CA LEU A 618 -11.11 1.18 -27.87
C LEU A 618 -12.54 1.17 -28.45
N LYS A 619 -12.75 1.67 -29.67
CA LYS A 619 -14.07 1.71 -30.33
C LYS A 619 -14.43 0.45 -31.11
N GLY A 620 -13.42 -0.22 -31.68
CA GLY A 620 -13.59 -1.53 -32.34
C GLY A 620 -13.91 -2.62 -31.33
#